data_AF-A0A2V9H487-F1
#
_entry.id   AF-A0A2V9H487-F1
#
_cell.length_a   1.000
_cell.length_b   1.000
_cell.length_c   1.000
_cell.angle_alpha   90.00
_cell.angle_beta   90.00
_cell.angle_gamma   90.00
#
_symmetry.space_group_name_H-M   'P 1'
#
loop_
_entity.id
_entity.type
_entity.pdbx_description
1 polymer ?
#
loop_
_entity_poly.entity_id
_entity_poly.type
_entity_poly.pdbx_seq_one_letter_code
_entity_poly.pdbx_strand_id
1 'polypeptide(L)'
;MVTLIVVSIPIAFLNELNSIAALLLARGADFLSVFEKPQRDALAMLFLNLHGHGFGVCEIFWGLWLFPLGLLLYRSRFLPRFLGVWLVFAGVAWVILSLTGLLLPQYHDKVFTYAQPAFFGEIALMLWLVIKGARPPALDATALSSAAAR
;
A
#
# COMPACT_ATOMS: atom_id res chain seq x y z
N MET A 1 -7.30 11.54 -5.51
CA MET A 1 -6.17 10.62 -5.69
C MET A 1 -4.98 11.04 -4.85
N VAL A 2 -4.41 12.23 -5.09
CA VAL A 2 -3.21 12.70 -4.39
C VAL A 2 -3.43 12.95 -2.89
N THR A 3 -4.61 13.43 -2.50
CA THR A 3 -4.92 13.73 -1.08
C THR A 3 -4.84 12.51 -0.16
N LEU A 4 -5.25 11.32 -0.61
CA LEU A 4 -5.16 10.10 0.20
C LEU A 4 -3.70 9.65 0.40
N ILE A 5 -2.88 9.79 -0.64
CA ILE A 5 -1.43 9.50 -0.58
C ILE A 5 -0.71 10.50 0.32
N VAL A 6 -1.04 11.79 0.22
CA VAL A 6 -0.43 12.84 1.03
C VAL A 6 -0.76 12.68 2.52
N VAL A 7 -1.88 12.06 2.86
CA VAL A 7 -2.23 11.74 4.26
C VAL A 7 -1.59 10.43 4.72
N SER A 8 -1.47 9.41 3.86
CA SER A 8 -0.86 8.14 4.25
C SER A 8 0.65 8.21 4.43
N ILE A 9 1.36 9.03 3.65
CA ILE A 9 2.83 9.15 3.71
C ILE A 9 3.32 9.62 5.08
N PRO A 10 2.79 10.71 5.69
CA PRO A 10 3.17 11.11 7.03
C PRO A 10 2.86 10.05 8.08
N ILE A 11 1.72 9.35 7.95
CA ILE A 11 1.34 8.29 8.89
C ILE A 11 2.33 7.13 8.81
N ALA A 12 2.74 6.73 7.60
CA ALA A 12 3.76 5.70 7.40
C ALA A 12 5.13 6.14 7.96
N PHE A 13 5.53 7.40 7.72
CA PHE A 13 6.76 7.96 8.29
C PHE A 13 6.75 8.00 9.83
N LEU A 14 5.61 8.38 10.42
CA LEU A 14 5.42 8.34 11.87
C LEU A 14 5.44 6.91 12.40
N ASN A 15 4.93 5.94 11.63
CA ASN A 15 5.01 4.53 12.02
C ASN A 15 6.44 3.99 11.98
N GLU A 16 7.26 4.47 11.05
CA GLU A 16 8.68 4.10 10.95
C GLU A 16 9.49 4.58 12.16
N LEU A 17 9.05 5.67 12.82
CA LEU A 17 9.63 6.09 14.09
C LEU A 17 9.51 5.02 15.19
N ASN A 18 8.47 4.17 15.17
CA ASN A 18 8.35 3.05 16.10
C ASN A 18 9.43 1.99 15.86
N SER A 19 9.77 1.71 14.60
CA SER A 19 10.90 0.81 14.25
C SER A 19 12.24 1.40 14.67
N ILE A 20 12.45 2.70 14.45
CA ILE A 20 13.66 3.40 14.90
C ILE A 20 13.75 3.38 16.44
N ALA A 21 12.64 3.59 17.14
CA ALA A 21 12.59 3.53 18.60
C ALA A 21 12.93 2.13 19.14
N ALA A 22 12.35 1.07 18.55
CA ALA A 22 12.69 -0.30 18.90
C ALA A 22 14.18 -0.61 18.71
N LEU A 23 14.76 -0.13 17.60
CA LEU A 23 16.16 -0.32 17.27
C LEU A 23 17.08 0.45 18.24
N LEU A 24 16.69 1.67 18.64
CA LEU A 24 17.43 2.47 19.61
C LEU A 24 17.41 1.85 21.02
N LEU A 25 16.27 1.27 21.41
CA LEU A 25 16.08 0.55 22.67
C LEU A 25 16.91 -0.74 22.73
N ALA A 26 16.92 -1.51 21.64
CA ALA A 26 17.71 -2.73 21.51
C ALA A 26 19.24 -2.44 21.47
N ARG A 27 19.65 -1.33 20.86
CA ARG A 27 21.06 -0.92 20.79
C ARG A 27 21.61 -0.43 22.14
N GLY A 28 20.73 0.00 23.05
CA GLY A 28 21.09 0.39 24.42
C GLY A 28 21.91 1.67 24.49
N ALA A 29 21.34 2.81 24.09
CA ALA A 29 21.98 4.13 24.24
C ALA A 29 22.24 4.49 25.73
N ASP A 30 23.22 5.36 26.00
CA ASP A 30 23.71 5.68 27.36
C ASP A 30 22.61 6.14 28.34
N PHE A 31 21.54 6.77 27.84
CA PHE A 31 20.37 7.20 28.62
C PHE A 31 19.49 6.04 29.10
N LEU A 32 19.62 4.85 28.52
CA LEU A 32 18.89 3.64 28.90
C LEU A 32 19.59 2.83 29.98
N SER A 33 20.80 3.24 30.41
CA SER A 33 21.57 2.62 31.49
C SER A 33 20.78 2.41 32.79
N VAL A 34 19.72 3.20 33.00
CA VAL A 34 18.78 3.10 34.14
C VAL A 34 17.85 1.87 34.06
N PHE A 35 17.55 1.37 32.85
CA PHE A 35 16.67 0.22 32.64
C PHE A 35 17.48 -1.08 32.56
N GLU A 36 17.02 -2.14 33.20
CA GLU A 36 17.64 -3.47 33.09
C GLU A 36 17.39 -4.07 31.69
N LYS A 37 18.29 -4.95 31.21
CA LYS A 37 18.18 -5.61 29.90
C LYS A 37 16.79 -6.21 29.62
N PRO A 38 16.15 -6.95 30.55
CA PRO A 38 14.82 -7.51 30.31
C PRO A 38 13.73 -6.45 30.09
N GLN A 39 13.83 -5.30 30.75
CA GLN A 39 12.89 -4.18 30.54
C GLN A 39 13.10 -3.51 29.18
N ARG A 40 14.34 -3.38 28.72
CA ARG A 40 14.64 -2.82 27.39
C ARG A 40 14.13 -3.73 26.28
N ASP A 41 14.29 -5.04 26.42
CA ASP A 41 13.80 -6.02 25.45
C ASP A 41 12.27 -6.02 25.40
N ALA A 42 11.60 -5.93 26.55
CA ALA A 42 10.14 -5.81 26.61
C ALA A 42 9.62 -4.52 25.94
N LEU A 43 10.29 -3.38 26.16
CA LEU A 43 9.95 -2.13 25.47
C LEU A 43 10.22 -2.21 23.96
N ALA A 44 11.34 -2.78 23.54
CA ALA A 44 11.63 -2.97 22.12
C ALA A 44 10.57 -3.84 21.44
N MET A 45 10.13 -4.92 22.10
CA MET A 45 9.04 -5.76 21.63
C MET A 45 7.70 -5.02 21.58
N LEU A 46 7.42 -4.12 22.53
CA LEU A 46 6.22 -3.26 22.51
C LEU A 46 6.23 -2.33 21.29
N PHE A 47 7.35 -1.64 21.01
CA PHE A 47 7.46 -0.76 19.85
C PHE A 47 7.36 -1.52 18.52
N LEU A 48 7.89 -2.74 18.44
CA LEU A 48 7.72 -3.62 17.27
C LEU A 48 6.25 -4.04 17.07
N ASN A 49 5.53 -4.39 18.14
CA ASN A 49 4.10 -4.69 18.05
C ASN A 49 3.29 -3.44 17.66
N LEU A 50 3.64 -2.28 18.21
CA LEU A 50 2.99 -1.01 17.89
C LEU A 50 3.24 -0.60 16.43
N HIS A 51 4.44 -0.87 15.91
CA HIS A 51 4.75 -0.70 14.50
C HIS A 51 3.89 -1.59 13.61
N GLY A 52 3.69 -2.86 14.00
CA GLY A 52 2.77 -3.78 13.33
C GLY A 52 1.33 -3.27 13.32
N HIS A 53 0.84 -2.69 14.41
CA HIS A 53 -0.49 -2.09 14.46
C HIS A 53 -0.60 -0.77 13.67
N GLY A 54 0.46 0.03 13.63
CA GLY A 54 0.51 1.25 12.80
C GLY A 54 0.47 0.96 11.30
N PHE A 55 0.91 -0.23 10.88
CA PHE A 55 0.78 -0.69 9.50
C PHE A 55 -0.69 -0.85 9.09
N GLY A 56 -1.52 -1.41 9.96
CA GLY A 56 -2.96 -1.53 9.71
C GLY A 56 -3.60 -0.19 9.36
N VAL A 57 -3.27 0.90 10.06
CA VAL A 57 -3.83 2.22 9.75
C VAL A 57 -3.42 2.70 8.35
N CYS A 58 -2.18 2.43 7.93
CA CYS A 58 -1.68 2.77 6.59
C CYS A 58 -2.38 1.97 5.48
N GLU A 59 -2.70 0.70 5.75
CA GLU A 59 -3.36 -0.21 4.81
C GLU A 59 -4.76 0.28 4.39
N ILE A 60 -5.52 0.96 5.26
CA ILE A 60 -6.80 1.58 4.87
C ILE A 60 -6.60 2.59 3.76
N PHE A 61 -5.58 3.45 3.91
CA PHE A 61 -5.33 4.49 2.91
C PHE A 61 -4.77 3.91 1.62
N TRP A 62 -3.96 2.85 1.69
CA TRP A 62 -3.54 2.09 0.50
C TRP A 62 -4.74 1.44 -0.19
N GLY A 63 -5.62 0.75 0.55
CA GLY A 63 -6.83 0.17 -0.02
C GLY A 63 -7.72 1.22 -0.69
N LEU A 64 -7.91 2.37 -0.02
CA LEU A 64 -8.75 3.45 -0.50
C LEU A 64 -8.19 4.17 -1.74
N TRP A 65 -6.86 4.19 -1.91
CA TRP A 65 -6.21 4.76 -3.11
C TRP A 65 -6.34 3.86 -4.34
N LEU A 66 -6.42 2.54 -4.16
CA LEU A 66 -6.56 1.58 -5.26
C LEU A 66 -7.92 1.69 -5.96
N PHE A 67 -8.97 2.13 -5.27
CA PHE A 67 -10.29 2.36 -5.87
C PHE A 67 -10.28 3.40 -7.01
N PRO A 68 -9.84 4.66 -6.79
CA PRO A 68 -9.77 5.63 -7.88
C PRO A 68 -8.79 5.21 -8.97
N LEU A 69 -7.72 4.47 -8.64
CA LEU A 69 -6.76 3.99 -9.62
C LEU A 69 -7.39 2.90 -10.51
N GLY A 70 -8.06 1.91 -9.92
CA GLY A 70 -8.81 0.88 -10.63
C GLY A 70 -9.91 1.47 -11.51
N LEU A 71 -10.62 2.49 -11.02
CA LEU A 71 -11.64 3.21 -11.80
C LEU A 71 -11.04 3.96 -12.99
N LEU A 72 -9.87 4.60 -12.81
CA LEU A 72 -9.13 5.24 -13.90
C LEU A 72 -8.69 4.22 -14.94
N LEU A 73 -8.16 3.06 -14.54
CA LEU A 73 -7.80 1.99 -15.46
C LEU A 73 -9.01 1.50 -16.27
N TYR A 74 -10.15 1.35 -15.60
CA TYR A 74 -11.39 0.94 -16.24
C TYR A 74 -11.87 1.94 -17.29
N ARG A 75 -11.83 3.24 -16.96
CA ARG A 75 -12.25 4.32 -17.87
C ARG A 75 -11.27 4.59 -19.01
N SER A 76 -9.98 4.50 -18.71
CA SER A 76 -8.90 4.84 -19.63
C SER A 76 -9.00 4.00 -20.91
N ARG A 77 -9.33 2.70 -20.83
CA ARG A 77 -9.25 1.74 -21.97
C ARG A 77 -7.83 1.55 -22.55
N PHE A 78 -6.82 2.27 -22.06
CA PHE A 78 -5.40 2.05 -22.41
C PHE A 78 -4.88 0.72 -21.84
N LEU A 79 -5.53 0.21 -20.79
CA LEU A 79 -5.16 -0.99 -20.05
C LEU A 79 -6.33 -2.02 -20.05
N PRO A 80 -6.04 -3.33 -19.92
CA PRO A 80 -7.07 -4.36 -19.81
C PRO A 80 -8.05 -4.05 -18.67
N ARG A 81 -9.35 -3.99 -18.97
CA ARG A 81 -10.40 -3.70 -17.96
C ARG A 81 -10.39 -4.68 -16.78
N PHE A 82 -9.94 -5.93 -17.03
CA PHE A 82 -9.80 -6.95 -15.99
C PHE A 82 -8.81 -6.55 -14.89
N LEU A 83 -7.67 -5.91 -15.24
CA LEU A 83 -6.70 -5.43 -14.26
C LEU A 83 -7.30 -4.33 -13.37
N GLY A 84 -8.13 -3.45 -13.93
CA GLY A 84 -8.82 -2.42 -13.15
C GLY A 84 -9.77 -3.02 -12.12
N VAL A 85 -10.56 -4.04 -12.49
CA VAL A 85 -11.46 -4.75 -11.57
C VAL A 85 -10.66 -5.50 -10.50
N TRP A 86 -9.57 -6.17 -10.90
CA TRP A 86 -8.71 -6.88 -9.96
C TRP A 86 -8.08 -5.93 -8.94
N LEU A 87 -7.69 -4.72 -9.34
CA LEU A 87 -7.22 -3.69 -8.42
C LEU A 87 -8.28 -3.20 -7.43
N VAL A 88 -9.55 -3.10 -7.85
CA VAL A 88 -10.63 -2.75 -6.93
C VAL A 88 -10.80 -3.86 -5.89
N PHE A 89 -10.71 -5.13 -6.29
CA PHE A 89 -10.69 -6.25 -5.35
C PHE A 89 -9.47 -6.20 -4.41
N ALA A 90 -8.29 -5.85 -4.92
CA ALA A 90 -7.09 -5.64 -4.10
C ALA A 90 -7.31 -4.53 -3.06
N GLY A 91 -7.92 -3.42 -3.47
CA GLY A 91 -8.25 -2.30 -2.57
C GLY A 91 -9.22 -2.70 -1.45
N VAL A 92 -10.27 -3.47 -1.77
CA VAL A 92 -11.18 -4.03 -0.77
C VAL A 92 -10.44 -4.97 0.19
N ALA A 93 -9.57 -5.84 -0.33
CA ALA A 93 -8.80 -6.78 0.49
C ALA A 93 -7.87 -6.07 1.48
N TRP A 94 -7.22 -4.97 1.08
CA TRP A 94 -6.42 -4.13 1.98
C TRP A 94 -7.25 -3.49 3.10
N VAL A 95 -8.45 -2.98 2.79
CA VAL A 95 -9.34 -2.42 3.80
C VAL A 95 -9.80 -3.49 4.79
N ILE A 96 -10.16 -4.68 4.30
CA ILE A 96 -10.56 -5.81 5.16
C ILE A 96 -9.41 -6.27 6.05
N LEU A 97 -8.19 -6.37 5.50
CA LEU A 97 -6.99 -6.74 6.24
C LEU A 97 -6.74 -5.76 7.39
N SER A 98 -6.79 -4.46 7.10
CA SER A 98 -6.63 -3.42 8.10
C SER A 98 -7.70 -3.46 9.20
N LEU A 99 -8.97 -3.55 8.83
CA LEU A 99 -10.05 -3.67 9.81
C LEU A 99 -9.87 -4.91 10.68
N THR A 100 -9.41 -6.02 10.10
CA THR A 100 -9.12 -7.25 10.84
C THR A 100 -7.92 -7.05 11.77
N GLY A 101 -6.85 -6.40 11.33
CA GLY A 101 -5.70 -6.08 12.17
C GLY A 101 -6.05 -5.17 13.35
N LEU A 102 -7.03 -4.26 13.18
CA LEU A 102 -7.44 -3.30 14.20
C LEU A 102 -8.49 -3.87 15.18
N LEU A 103 -9.47 -4.64 14.68
CA LEU A 103 -10.60 -5.15 15.49
C LEU A 103 -10.35 -6.57 16.02
N LEU A 104 -9.63 -7.40 15.26
CA LEU A 104 -9.57 -8.85 15.43
C LEU A 104 -8.16 -9.40 15.05
N PRO A 105 -7.09 -9.01 15.77
CA PRO A 105 -5.71 -9.35 15.41
C PRO A 105 -5.46 -10.87 15.30
N GLN A 106 -6.23 -11.68 16.03
CA GLN A 106 -6.20 -13.15 15.96
C GLN A 106 -6.62 -13.76 14.61
N TYR A 107 -7.28 -13.00 13.74
CA TYR A 107 -7.69 -13.44 12.39
C TYR A 107 -6.82 -12.83 11.28
N HIS A 108 -5.90 -11.93 11.62
CA HIS A 108 -5.09 -11.19 10.66
C HIS A 108 -4.31 -12.12 9.72
N ASP A 109 -3.64 -13.15 10.26
CA ASP A 109 -2.84 -14.08 9.45
C ASP A 109 -3.68 -14.89 8.45
N LYS A 110 -4.91 -15.25 8.86
CA LYS A 110 -5.86 -15.95 7.98
C LYS A 110 -6.33 -15.03 6.86
N VAL A 111 -6.76 -13.82 7.21
CA VAL A 111 -7.21 -12.82 6.23
C VAL A 111 -6.09 -12.46 5.26
N PHE A 112 -4.85 -12.31 5.73
CA PHE A 112 -3.69 -12.08 4.88
C PHE A 112 -3.48 -13.22 3.87
N THR A 113 -3.56 -14.47 4.32
CA THR A 113 -3.43 -15.65 3.45
C THR A 113 -4.52 -15.67 2.36
N TYR A 114 -5.76 -15.33 2.72
CA TYR A 114 -6.87 -15.27 1.75
C TYR A 114 -6.79 -14.03 0.84
N ALA A 115 -6.18 -12.94 1.30
CA ALA A 115 -6.03 -11.69 0.56
C ALA A 115 -4.82 -11.69 -0.40
N GLN A 116 -3.83 -12.57 -0.20
CA GLN A 116 -2.65 -12.69 -1.08
C GLN A 116 -2.98 -12.67 -2.58
N PRO A 117 -3.95 -13.45 -3.10
CA PRO A 117 -4.33 -13.42 -4.52
C PRO A 117 -4.81 -12.05 -5.01
N ALA A 118 -5.41 -11.25 -4.13
CA ALA A 118 -5.88 -9.91 -4.48
C ALA A 118 -4.69 -8.96 -4.65
N PHE A 119 -3.66 -9.06 -3.80
CA PHE A 119 -2.45 -8.23 -3.89
C PHE A 119 -1.64 -8.46 -5.16
N PHE A 120 -1.72 -9.66 -5.75
CA PHE A 120 -1.12 -9.93 -7.07
C PHE A 120 -1.68 -9.04 -8.18
N GLY A 121 -2.86 -8.42 -8.01
CA GLY A 121 -3.42 -7.49 -8.99
C GLY A 121 -2.53 -6.27 -9.24
N GLU A 122 -1.89 -5.74 -8.19
CA GLU A 122 -0.94 -4.63 -8.31
C GLU A 122 0.34 -5.05 -9.03
N ILE A 123 0.87 -6.23 -8.69
CA ILE A 123 2.07 -6.79 -9.34
C ILE A 123 1.80 -7.06 -10.82
N ALA A 124 0.65 -7.64 -11.13
CA ALA A 124 0.22 -7.90 -12.51
C ALA A 124 0.08 -6.59 -13.30
N LEU A 125 -0.44 -5.53 -12.67
CA LEU A 125 -0.51 -4.21 -13.28
C LEU A 125 0.89 -3.63 -13.53
N MET A 126 1.78 -3.67 -12.54
CA MET A 126 3.16 -3.18 -12.68
C MET A 126 3.88 -3.94 -13.80
N LEU A 127 3.78 -5.26 -13.82
CA LEU A 127 4.40 -6.10 -14.84
C LEU A 127 3.84 -5.78 -16.25
N TRP A 128 2.53 -5.56 -16.35
CA TRP A 128 1.91 -5.16 -17.62
C TRP A 128 2.40 -3.78 -18.08
N LEU A 129 2.51 -2.81 -17.18
CA LEU A 129 3.02 -1.48 -17.50
C LEU A 129 4.49 -1.53 -17.95
N VAL A 130 5.32 -2.38 -17.34
CA VAL A 130 6.72 -2.59 -17.73
C VAL A 130 6.83 -3.24 -19.11
N ILE A 131 6.05 -4.28 -19.39
CA ILE A 131 6.16 -5.04 -20.64
C ILE A 131 5.50 -4.29 -21.80
N LYS A 132 4.28 -3.80 -21.63
CA LYS A 132 3.45 -3.30 -22.74
C LYS A 132 3.41 -1.77 -22.81
N GLY A 133 3.65 -1.09 -21.69
CA GLY A 133 3.46 0.35 -21.55
C GLY A 133 1.99 0.76 -21.63
N ALA A 134 1.70 1.99 -21.19
CA ALA A 134 0.40 2.62 -21.42
C ALA A 134 0.34 3.12 -22.87
N ARG A 135 0.12 2.21 -23.84
CA ARG A 135 -0.07 2.61 -25.24
C ARG A 135 -1.39 3.37 -25.36
N PRO A 136 -1.37 4.66 -25.76
CA PRO A 136 -2.59 5.33 -26.17
C PRO A 136 -3.24 4.54 -27.30
N PRO A 137 -4.59 4.45 -27.32
CA PRO A 137 -5.27 4.25 -28.60
C PRO A 137 -4.66 5.30 -29.51
N ALA A 138 -4.02 4.87 -30.59
CA ALA A 138 -3.37 5.77 -31.52
C ALA A 138 -4.35 6.90 -31.79
N LEU A 139 -4.03 8.11 -31.30
CA LEU A 139 -4.71 9.30 -31.77
C LEU A 139 -4.52 9.22 -33.27
N ASP A 140 -5.62 8.99 -33.97
CA ASP A 140 -5.69 8.77 -35.40
C ASP A 140 -4.58 9.56 -36.09
N ALA A 141 -3.52 8.86 -36.52
CA ALA A 141 -2.47 9.47 -37.34
C ALA A 141 -3.08 10.07 -38.63
N THR A 142 -4.28 9.61 -38.97
CA THR A 142 -5.23 10.13 -39.95
C THR A 142 -5.79 11.53 -39.64
N ALA A 143 -5.97 11.91 -38.36
CA ALA A 143 -6.48 13.23 -37.96
C ALA A 143 -5.39 14.32 -38.00
N LEU A 144 -4.13 13.97 -37.73
CA LEU A 144 -3.00 14.89 -37.87
C LEU A 144 -2.62 15.10 -39.34
N SER A 145 -2.78 14.08 -40.19
CA SER A 145 -2.54 14.17 -41.64
C SER A 145 -3.57 15.07 -42.36
N SER A 146 -4.85 15.00 -41.95
CA SER A 146 -5.91 15.83 -42.56
C SER A 146 -5.88 17.30 -42.13
N ALA A 147 -5.29 17.61 -40.98
CA ALA A 147 -5.06 18.98 -40.52
C ALA A 147 -3.81 19.62 -41.14
N ALA A 148 -2.80 18.83 -41.53
CA ALA A 148 -1.61 19.33 -42.22
C ALA A 148 -1.82 19.53 -43.74
N ALA A 149 -2.92 19.00 -44.29
CA ALA A 149 -3.29 19.10 -45.70
C ALA A 149 -4.35 20.18 -46.03
N ARG A 150 -4.71 21.02 -45.06
CA ARG A 150 -5.56 22.22 -45.22
C ARG A 150 -4.76 23.48 -44.92
#